data_AF-A0A383U3A9-F1
#
_entry.id   AF-A0A383U3A9-F1
#
_cell.length_a   1.000
_cell.length_b   1.000
_cell.length_c   1.000
_cell.angle_alpha   90.00
_cell.angle_beta   90.00
_cell.angle_gamma   90.00
#
_symmetry.space_group_name_H-M   'P 1'
#
loop_
_entity.id
_entity.type
_entity.pdbx_description
1 polymer ?
#
loop_
_entity_poly.entity_id
_entity_poly.type
_entity_poly.pdbx_seq_one_letter_code
_entity_poly.pdbx_strand_id
1 'polypeptide(L)'
;MRRKTVFIFVLLIITSFLVYFFYFNNTEEKGLINQGNIIVEKIESYKLKEGYLPNSLNDIGIEEKMEGPFYYTRWDSVNYILYFTKSGVGESMNYYSDTKEWSHIQRGFQSE
;
A
#
# COMPACT_ATOMS: atom_id res chain seq x y z
N MET A 1 -45.33 8.03 -21.64
CA MET A 1 -44.70 6.81 -21.08
C MET A 1 -43.24 6.62 -21.53
N ARG A 2 -42.88 6.75 -22.82
CA ARG A 2 -41.50 6.57 -23.33
C ARG A 2 -40.39 7.39 -22.65
N ARG A 3 -40.61 8.67 -22.33
CA ARG A 3 -39.58 9.53 -21.69
C ARG A 3 -39.17 9.07 -20.28
N LYS A 4 -40.12 8.59 -19.47
CA LYS A 4 -39.85 8.08 -18.11
C LYS A 4 -39.06 6.77 -18.17
N THR A 5 -39.40 5.88 -19.12
CA THR A 5 -38.67 4.63 -19.35
C THR A 5 -37.23 4.88 -19.81
N VAL A 6 -37.01 5.83 -20.73
CA VAL A 6 -35.64 6.23 -21.15
C VAL A 6 -34.84 6.78 -19.97
N PHE A 7 -35.44 7.63 -19.13
CA PHE A 7 -34.79 8.14 -17.92
C PHE A 7 -34.37 7.02 -16.97
N ILE A 8 -35.23 6.01 -16.76
CA ILE A 8 -34.92 4.85 -15.90
C ILE A 8 -33.74 4.06 -16.47
N PHE A 9 -33.71 3.81 -17.78
CA PHE A 9 -32.58 3.11 -18.42
C PHE A 9 -31.27 3.89 -18.32
N VAL A 10 -31.30 5.21 -18.53
CA VAL A 10 -30.11 6.06 -18.36
C VAL A 10 -29.62 6.02 -16.92
N LEU A 11 -30.53 6.07 -15.94
CA LEU A 11 -30.17 5.99 -14.52
C LEU A 11 -29.53 4.64 -14.16
N LEU A 12 -30.03 3.54 -14.72
CA LEU A 12 -29.46 2.19 -14.55
C LEU A 12 -28.06 2.06 -15.16
N ILE A 13 -27.81 2.69 -16.31
CA ILE A 13 -26.49 2.68 -16.94
C ILE A 13 -25.49 3.48 -16.08
N ILE A 14 -25.89 4.65 -15.57
CA ILE A 14 -25.05 5.47 -14.70
C ILE A 14 -24.73 4.72 -13.41
N THR A 15 -25.72 4.09 -12.75
CA THR A 15 -25.48 3.33 -11.53
C THR A 15 -24.59 2.12 -11.79
N SER A 16 -24.79 1.39 -12.90
CA SER A 16 -23.92 0.28 -13.29
C SER A 16 -22.47 0.73 -13.53
N PHE A 17 -22.27 1.89 -14.16
CA PHE A 17 -20.95 2.45 -14.39
C PHE A 17 -20.27 2.89 -13.08
N LEU A 18 -21.02 3.52 -12.17
CA LEU A 18 -20.52 3.89 -10.84
C LEU A 18 -20.10 2.66 -10.04
N VAL A 19 -20.92 1.61 -10.00
CA VAL A 19 -20.59 0.35 -9.31
C VAL A 19 -19.31 -0.26 -9.89
N TYR A 20 -19.19 -0.32 -11.22
CA TYR A 20 -17.99 -0.84 -11.88
C TYR A 20 -16.74 -0.02 -11.50
N PHE A 21 -16.82 1.31 -11.56
CA PHE A 21 -15.71 2.21 -11.23
C PHE A 21 -15.23 2.06 -9.77
N PHE A 22 -16.17 2.00 -8.81
CA PHE A 22 -15.82 1.81 -7.39
C PHE A 22 -15.23 0.42 -7.10
N TYR A 23 -15.68 -0.62 -7.81
CA TYR A 23 -15.18 -1.98 -7.59
C TYR A 23 -13.78 -2.18 -8.17
N PHE A 24 -13.50 -1.60 -9.34
CA PHE A 24 -12.21 -1.76 -10.02
C PHE A 24 -11.09 -0.88 -9.45
N ASN A 25 -11.39 0.31 -8.93
CA ASN A 25 -10.34 1.24 -8.49
C ASN A 25 -9.55 0.78 -7.25
N ASN A 26 -10.02 -0.25 -6.53
CA ASN A 26 -9.42 -0.72 -5.27
C ASN A 26 -8.61 -2.01 -5.38
N THR A 27 -8.47 -2.61 -6.56
CA THR A 27 -7.86 -3.96 -6.69
C THR A 27 -6.32 -3.93 -6.67
N GLU A 28 -5.72 -2.93 -7.30
CA GLU A 28 -4.26 -2.79 -7.40
C GLU A 28 -3.62 -2.48 -6.04
N GLU A 29 -4.14 -1.48 -5.32
CA GLU A 29 -3.64 -1.11 -3.98
C GLU A 29 -3.77 -2.29 -3.00
N LYS A 30 -4.89 -3.00 -3.02
CA LYS A 30 -5.06 -4.22 -2.22
C LYS A 30 -4.03 -5.30 -2.58
N GLY A 31 -3.71 -5.44 -3.87
CA GLY A 31 -2.66 -6.33 -4.33
C GLY A 31 -1.28 -5.96 -3.75
N LEU A 32 -0.95 -4.66 -3.77
CA LEU A 32 0.29 -4.14 -3.21
C LEU A 32 0.32 -4.27 -1.67
N ILE A 33 -0.77 -3.96 -0.97
CA ILE A 33 -0.87 -4.19 0.48
C ILE A 33 -0.62 -5.67 0.81
N ASN A 34 -1.22 -6.60 0.06
CA ASN A 34 -0.99 -8.03 0.27
C ASN A 34 0.46 -8.44 0.03
N GLN A 35 1.10 -7.93 -1.04
CA GLN A 35 2.52 -8.16 -1.28
C GLN A 35 3.39 -7.56 -0.17
N GLY A 36 3.09 -6.33 0.26
CA GLY A 36 3.77 -5.66 1.36
C GLY A 36 3.64 -6.42 2.67
N ASN A 37 2.49 -7.04 2.96
CA ASN A 37 2.32 -7.86 4.15
C ASN A 37 3.24 -9.10 4.16
N ILE A 38 3.52 -9.70 2.99
CA ILE A 38 4.50 -10.79 2.86
C ILE A 38 5.92 -10.27 3.17
N ILE A 39 6.23 -9.04 2.77
CA ILE A 39 7.53 -8.39 3.07
C ILE A 39 7.63 -8.09 4.57
N VAL A 40 6.59 -7.53 5.18
CA VAL A 40 6.47 -7.29 6.62
C VAL A 40 6.74 -8.59 7.39
N GLU A 41 6.10 -9.69 7.02
CA GLU A 41 6.32 -10.99 7.68
C GLU A 41 7.78 -11.45 7.62
N LYS A 42 8.47 -11.22 6.50
CA LYS A 42 9.91 -11.52 6.36
C LYS A 42 10.77 -10.61 7.23
N ILE A 43 10.45 -9.31 7.30
CA ILE A 43 11.15 -8.35 8.17
C ILE A 43 11.00 -8.75 9.63
N GLU A 44 9.79 -9.06 10.08
CA GLU A 44 9.54 -9.49 11.46
C GLU A 44 10.22 -10.83 11.77
N SER A 45 10.19 -11.78 10.85
CA SER A 45 10.89 -13.06 11.00
C SER A 45 12.41 -12.87 11.13
N TYR A 46 12.99 -11.98 10.32
CA TYR A 46 14.40 -11.62 10.42
C TYR A 46 14.71 -10.98 11.77
N LYS A 47 13.91 -10.00 12.20
CA LYS A 47 14.05 -9.32 13.50
C LYS A 47 14.01 -10.30 14.67
N LEU A 48 13.10 -11.27 14.63
CA LEU A 48 12.99 -12.31 15.66
C LEU A 48 14.21 -13.24 15.67
N LYS A 49 14.78 -13.55 14.51
CA LYS A 49 15.92 -14.46 14.37
C LYS A 49 17.25 -13.82 14.73
N GLU A 50 17.51 -12.61 14.24
CA GLU A 50 18.80 -11.93 14.35
C GLU A 50 18.84 -10.96 15.55
N GLY A 51 17.68 -10.57 16.09
CA GLY A 51 17.57 -9.65 17.23
C GLY A 51 17.63 -8.16 16.86
N TYR A 52 17.73 -7.82 15.57
CA TYR A 52 17.75 -6.46 15.05
C TYR A 52 17.04 -6.38 13.69
N LEU A 53 16.65 -5.18 13.28
CA LEU A 53 16.01 -4.94 11.99
C LEU A 53 17.01 -5.10 10.83
N PRO A 54 16.58 -5.65 9.67
CA PRO A 54 17.43 -5.67 8.48
C PRO A 54 17.89 -4.24 8.11
N ASN A 55 19.10 -4.10 7.59
CA ASN A 55 19.59 -2.80 7.12
C ASN A 55 18.94 -2.41 5.78
N SER A 56 18.54 -3.41 4.98
CA SER A 56 17.83 -3.24 3.70
C SER A 56 16.97 -4.47 3.39
N LEU A 57 16.06 -4.38 2.42
CA LEU A 57 15.27 -5.54 1.99
C LEU A 57 16.16 -6.65 1.37
N ASN A 58 17.38 -6.32 0.92
CA ASN A 58 18.33 -7.32 0.42
C ASN A 58 18.74 -8.32 1.51
N ASP A 59 18.80 -7.91 2.78
CA ASP A 59 19.16 -8.79 3.90
C ASP A 59 18.13 -9.92 4.12
N ILE A 60 16.91 -9.73 3.61
CA ILE A 60 15.82 -10.73 3.62
C ILE A 60 15.56 -11.32 2.22
N GLY A 61 16.52 -11.18 1.30
CA GLY A 61 16.47 -11.77 -0.04
C GLY A 61 15.46 -11.12 -0.98
N ILE A 62 15.12 -9.84 -0.75
CA ILE A 62 14.26 -9.06 -1.63
C ILE A 62 15.13 -8.00 -2.30
N GLU A 63 15.34 -8.13 -3.61
CA GLU A 63 16.08 -7.14 -4.39
C GLU A 63 15.30 -5.81 -4.44
N GLU A 64 15.85 -4.77 -3.82
CA GLU A 64 15.39 -3.39 -4.03
C GLU A 64 15.77 -2.95 -5.44
N LYS A 65 14.84 -3.08 -6.39
CA LYS A 65 15.02 -2.53 -7.73
C LYS A 65 14.55 -1.08 -7.71
N MET A 66 15.26 -0.20 -8.43
CA MET A 66 14.79 1.19 -8.67
C MET A 66 13.39 1.25 -9.31
N GLU A 67 12.99 0.19 -9.99
CA GLU A 67 11.66 0.04 -10.60
C GLU A 67 10.68 -0.80 -9.75
N GLY A 68 11.13 -1.33 -8.61
CA GLY A 68 10.31 -2.12 -7.69
C GLY A 68 9.38 -1.22 -6.87
N PRO A 69 8.15 -1.67 -6.56
CA PRO A 69 7.18 -0.78 -5.93
C PRO A 69 7.46 -0.52 -4.44
N PHE A 70 8.24 -1.38 -3.77
CA PHE A 70 8.46 -1.31 -2.32
C PHE A 70 9.81 -0.72 -1.94
N TYR A 71 9.75 0.14 -0.93
CA TYR A 71 10.90 0.80 -0.32
C TYR A 71 10.83 0.62 1.19
N TYR A 72 12.00 0.57 1.82
CA TYR A 72 12.15 0.32 3.24
C TYR A 72 13.03 1.39 3.87
N THR A 73 12.63 1.88 5.03
CA THR A 73 13.49 2.71 5.87
C THR A 73 13.32 2.32 7.33
N ARG A 74 14.42 2.28 8.06
CA ARG A 74 14.35 2.22 9.52
C ARG A 74 13.92 3.58 10.05
N TRP A 75 13.01 3.56 11.00
CA TRP A 75 12.67 4.74 11.79
C TRP A 75 13.64 4.84 12.97
N ASP A 76 13.83 3.74 13.68
CA ASP A 76 14.74 3.62 14.83
C ASP A 76 15.33 2.20 14.92
N SER A 77 15.85 1.80 16.08
CA SER A 77 16.45 0.47 16.27
C SER A 77 15.44 -0.69 16.26
N VAL A 78 14.16 -0.41 16.46
CA VAL A 78 13.09 -1.43 16.58
C VAL A 78 11.93 -1.19 15.61
N ASN A 79 11.79 0.01 15.06
CA ASN A 79 10.72 0.42 14.15
C ASN A 79 11.21 0.76 12.74
N TYR A 80 10.35 0.53 11.77
CA TYR A 80 10.59 0.80 10.36
C TYR A 80 9.31 1.23 9.64
N ILE A 81 9.51 1.75 8.44
CA ILE A 81 8.46 2.06 7.48
C ILE A 81 8.72 1.24 6.22
N LEU A 82 7.71 0.51 5.76
CA LEU A 82 7.68 -0.10 4.43
C LEU A 82 6.65 0.69 3.60
N TYR A 83 7.02 1.19 2.44
CA TYR A 83 6.11 2.02 1.65
C TYR A 83 6.18 1.70 0.16
N PHE A 84 5.09 2.00 -0.53
CA PHE A 84 5.01 1.94 -1.98
C PHE A 84 4.28 3.16 -2.53
N THR A 85 4.61 3.54 -3.75
CA THR A 85 3.91 4.61 -4.48
C THR A 85 3.12 4.00 -5.61
N LYS A 86 1.84 4.37 -5.72
CA LYS A 86 1.11 4.15 -6.97
C LYS A 86 1.63 5.16 -8.00
N SER A 87 1.67 4.80 -9.28
CA SER A 87 2.14 5.65 -10.40
C SER A 87 1.63 7.10 -10.31
N GLY A 88 2.41 8.00 -9.69
CA GLY A 88 2.02 9.37 -9.38
C GLY A 88 2.91 10.00 -8.31
N VAL A 89 3.26 11.27 -8.48
CA VAL A 89 4.12 12.02 -7.55
C VAL A 89 3.31 12.47 -6.34
N GLY A 90 3.73 12.08 -5.13
CA GLY A 90 3.25 12.66 -3.86
C GLY A 90 2.28 11.81 -3.04
N GLU A 91 1.84 10.65 -3.52
CA GLU A 91 0.99 9.72 -2.75
C GLU A 91 1.73 8.40 -2.50
N SER A 92 2.07 8.13 -1.23
CA SER A 92 2.61 6.85 -0.80
C SER A 92 1.67 6.17 0.19
N MET A 93 1.60 4.84 0.09
CA MET A 93 0.97 3.99 1.08
C MET A 93 2.07 3.45 2.00
N ASN A 94 2.00 3.77 3.29
CA ASN A 94 3.06 3.52 4.25
C ASN A 94 2.57 2.55 5.32
N TYR A 95 3.29 1.46 5.51
CA TYR A 95 3.16 0.58 6.67
C TYR A 95 4.08 1.09 7.77
N TYR A 96 3.51 1.36 8.94
CA TYR A 96 4.28 1.72 10.13
C TYR A 96 4.35 0.52 11.07
N SER A 97 5.56 0.08 11.43
CA SER A 97 5.74 -1.10 12.28
C SER A 97 5.30 -0.90 13.74
N ASP A 98 5.28 0.36 14.20
CA ASP A 98 4.90 0.73 15.57
C ASP A 98 3.39 0.51 15.81
N THR A 99 2.55 0.91 14.86
CA THR A 99 1.10 0.74 14.90
C THR A 99 0.63 -0.52 14.16
N LYS A 100 1.51 -1.10 13.32
CA LYS A 100 1.22 -2.25 12.46
C LYS A 100 0.08 -2.00 11.47
N GLU A 101 0.01 -0.77 10.96
CA GLU A 101 -1.08 -0.31 10.09
C GLU A 101 -0.53 0.34 8.82
N TRP A 102 -1.27 0.13 7.73
CA TRP A 102 -1.09 0.83 6.46
C TRP A 102 -1.82 2.17 6.48
N SER A 103 -1.17 3.25 6.04
CA SER A 103 -1.75 4.58 6.00
C SER A 103 -1.21 5.43 4.84
N HIS A 104 -2.13 6.16 4.22
CA HIS A 104 -1.84 7.22 3.24
C HIS A 104 -1.27 8.48 3.89
N ILE A 105 -1.38 8.63 5.21
CA ILE A 105 -0.86 9.79 5.94
C ILE A 105 0.62 9.58 6.22
N GLN A 106 1.47 10.43 5.64
CA GLN A 106 2.88 10.49 5.98
C GLN A 106 3.05 11.12 7.38
N ARG A 107 3.67 10.38 8.30
CA ARG A 107 4.08 10.92 9.60
C ARG A 107 5.39 11.68 9.37
N GLY A 108 5.46 12.93 9.82
CA GLY A 108 6.66 13.75 9.64
C GLY A 108 7.87 13.09 10.28
N PHE A 109 8.98 13.01 9.55
CA PHE A 109 10.28 12.65 10.12
C PHE A 109 10.70 13.75 11.09
N GLN A 110 10.64 13.47 12.39
CA GLN A 110 11.37 14.30 13.35
C GLN A 110 12.83 13.88 13.25
N SER A 111 13.61 14.63 12.47
CA SER A 111 15.07 14.60 12.60
C SER A 111 15.41 15.28 13.93
N GLU A 112 15.80 14.49 14.93
CA GLU A 112 16.51 15.01 16.10
C GLU A 112 17.86 15.63 15.69
#